data_AF-A0AAV8YLQ3-F1
#
_entry.id   AF-A0AAV8YLQ3-F1
#
_cell.length_a   1.000
_cell.length_b   1.000
_cell.length_c   1.000
_cell.angle_alpha   90.00
_cell.angle_beta   90.00
_cell.angle_gamma   90.00
#
_symmetry.space_group_name_H-M   'P 1'
#
loop_
_entity.id
_entity.type
_entity.pdbx_description
1 polymer ?
#
loop_
_entity_poly.entity_id
_entity_poly.type
_entity_poly.pdbx_seq_one_letter_code
_entity_poly.pdbx_strand_id
1 'polypeptide(L)' 'MADDAKVQRALLLNACDEEAYRLIYSLCVPNAPEEKTYQEILTICNKHFKSTSRPFMARYKFYSAVKHPNESVKY' A
#
# COMPACT_ATOMS: atom_id res chain seq x y z
N MET A 1 8.17 -22.85 -17.63
CA MET A 1 8.01 -21.42 -17.29
C MET A 1 6.69 -21.10 -16.54
N ALA A 2 6.02 -22.08 -15.91
CA ALA A 2 4.85 -21.83 -15.06
C ALA A 2 5.18 -21.95 -13.55
N ASP A 3 6.40 -22.37 -13.23
CA ASP A 3 6.85 -22.66 -11.87
C ASP A 3 7.35 -21.40 -11.15
N ASP A 4 8.06 -20.53 -11.88
CA ASP A 4 8.63 -19.29 -11.35
C ASP A 4 7.59 -18.39 -10.66
N ALA A 5 6.38 -18.28 -11.21
CA ALA A 5 5.32 -17.45 -10.63
C ALA A 5 4.79 -18.00 -9.30
N LYS A 6 4.76 -19.34 -9.14
CA LYS A 6 4.37 -19.98 -7.87
C LYS A 6 5.47 -19.83 -6.83
N VAL A 7 6.73 -19.98 -7.25
CA VAL A 7 7.91 -19.78 -6.39
C VAL A 7 7.99 -18.34 -5.91
N GLN A 8 7.80 -17.35 -6.79
CA GLN A 8 7.81 -15.92 -6.43
C GLN A 8 6.73 -15.58 -5.41
N ARG A 9 5.51 -16.12 -5.57
CA ARG A 9 4.44 -15.93 -4.59
C ARG A 9 4.78 -16.54 -3.23
N ALA A 10 5.22 -17.81 -3.23
CA ALA A 10 5.57 -18.48 -1.99
C ALA A 10 6.72 -17.76 -1.26
N LEU A 11 7.72 -17.30 -2.00
CA LEU A 11 8.82 -16.51 -1.46
C LEU A 11 8.34 -15.20 -0.84
N LEU A 12 7.46 -14.46 -1.52
CA LEU A 12 6.89 -13.21 -1.00
C LEU A 12 6.12 -13.44 0.32
N LEU A 13 5.26 -14.46 0.36
CA LEU A 13 4.46 -14.75 1.54
C LEU A 13 5.32 -15.22 2.72
N ASN A 14 6.36 -16.01 2.46
CA ASN A 14 7.31 -16.46 3.49
C ASN A 14 8.28 -15.36 3.95
N ALA A 15 8.53 -14.34 3.13
CA ALA A 15 9.38 -13.21 3.49
C ALA A 15 8.65 -12.18 4.38
N CYS A 16 7.33 -12.29 4.53
CA CYS A 16 6.53 -11.40 5.35
C CYS A 16 6.49 -11.89 6.81
N ASP A 17 6.68 -10.96 7.75
CA ASP A 17 6.37 -11.22 9.17
C ASP A 17 4.87 -11.44 9.38
N GLU A 18 4.49 -11.97 10.55
CA GLU A 18 3.11 -12.35 10.87
C GLU A 18 2.09 -11.21 10.64
N GLU A 19 2.43 -9.99 11.06
CA GLU A 19 1.57 -8.82 10.89
C GLU A 19 1.37 -8.45 9.41
N ALA A 20 2.45 -8.51 8.63
CA ALA A 20 2.41 -8.22 7.20
C ALA A 20 1.60 -9.29 6.44
N TYR A 21 1.79 -10.57 6.77
CA TYR A 21 1.00 -11.66 6.20
C TYR A 21 -0.49 -11.51 6.54
N ARG A 22 -0.82 -11.18 7.79
CA ARG A 22 -2.21 -10.94 8.22
C ARG A 22 -2.85 -9.77 7.48
N LEU A 23 -2.11 -8.69 7.25
CA LEU A 23 -2.58 -7.57 6.44
C LEU A 23 -2.85 -8.02 5.01
N ILE A 24 -1.93 -8.73 4.36
CA ILE A 24 -2.11 -9.26 3.01
C ILE A 24 -3.35 -10.16 2.94
N TYR A 25 -3.51 -11.08 3.89
CA TYR A 25 -4.68 -11.95 4.00
C TYR A 25 -5.98 -11.15 4.09
N SER A 26 -6.02 -10.13 4.96
CA SER A 26 -7.18 -9.24 5.12
C SER A 26 -7.53 -8.47 3.85
N LEU A 27 -6.52 -8.09 3.05
CA LEU A 27 -6.71 -7.38 1.78
C LEU A 27 -7.11 -8.32 0.64
N CYS A 28 -6.89 -9.63 0.77
CA CYS A 28 -7.21 -10.62 -0.25
C CYS A 28 -8.67 -11.12 -0.22
N VAL A 29 -9.40 -10.88 0.88
CA VAL A 29 -10.81 -11.29 1.09
C VAL A 29 -11.69 -10.98 -0.14
N PRO A 30 -12.55 -11.92 -0.58
CA PRO A 30 -12.92 -13.20 0.06
C PRO A 30 -11.97 -14.38 -0.21
N ASN A 31 -11.03 -14.25 -1.14
CA ASN A 31 -10.17 -15.36 -1.58
C ASN A 31 -8.86 -15.39 -0.78
N ALA A 32 -8.25 -16.57 -0.67
CA ALA A 32 -6.95 -16.70 -0.01
C ALA A 32 -5.83 -16.05 -0.86
N PRO A 33 -4.77 -15.52 -0.23
CA PRO A 33 -3.61 -15.01 -0.97
C PRO A 33 -2.94 -16.08 -1.85
N GLU A 34 -3.08 -17.36 -1.48
CA GLU A 34 -2.54 -18.50 -2.24
C GLU A 34 -3.28 -18.77 -3.56
N GLU A 35 -4.56 -18.40 -3.62
CA GLU A 35 -5.43 -18.54 -4.80
C GLU A 35 -5.22 -17.41 -5.81
N LYS A 36 -4.58 -16.31 -5.38
CA LYS A 36 -4.25 -15.18 -6.24
C LYS A 36 -2.90 -15.36 -6.93
N THR A 37 -2.74 -14.70 -8.07
CA THR A 37 -1.45 -14.60 -8.74
C THR A 37 -0.55 -13.60 -8.01
N TYR A 38 0.77 -13.77 -8.18
CA TYR A 38 1.76 -12.85 -7.63
C TYR A 38 1.48 -11.38 -7.99
N GLN A 39 1.09 -11.13 -9.25
CA GLN A 39 0.80 -9.78 -9.76
C GLN A 39 -0.43 -9.15 -9.10
N GLU A 40 -1.47 -9.94 -8.82
CA GLU A 40 -2.66 -9.46 -8.12
C GLU A 40 -2.37 -9.05 -6.69
N ILE A 41 -1.57 -9.85 -5.97
CA ILE A 41 -1.14 -9.54 -4.61
C ILE A 41 -0.35 -8.23 -4.60
N LEU A 42 0.61 -8.07 -5.51
CA LEU A 42 1.37 -6.82 -5.64
C LEU A 42 0.48 -5.61 -5.95
N THR A 43 -0.53 -5.78 -6.80
CA THR A 43 -1.46 -4.70 -7.15
C THR A 43 -2.29 -4.28 -5.94
N ILE A 44 -2.78 -5.24 -5.16
CA ILE A 44 -3.54 -4.99 -3.93
C ILE A 44 -2.68 -4.28 -2.89
N CYS A 45 -1.46 -4.77 -2.65
CA CYS A 45 -0.51 -4.14 -1.74
C CYS A 45 -0.19 -2.70 -2.18
N ASN A 46 0.16 -2.50 -3.45
CA ASN A 46 0.42 -1.16 -3.98
C ASN A 46 -0.78 -0.24 -3.83
N LYS A 47 -2.00 -0.72 -4.08
CA LYS A 47 -3.22 0.09 -3.89
C LYS A 47 -3.41 0.49 -2.43
N HIS A 48 -3.11 -0.39 -1.49
CA HIS A 48 -3.23 -0.12 -0.06
C HIS A 48 -2.18 0.89 0.43
N PHE A 49 -0.91 0.70 0.05
CA PHE A 49 0.18 1.57 0.48
C PHE A 49 0.31 2.88 -0.31
N LYS A 50 -0.28 2.95 -1.51
CA LYS A 50 -0.31 4.19 -2.28
C LYS A 50 -1.09 5.24 -1.50
N SER A 51 -0.37 6.30 -1.11
CA SER A 51 -0.97 7.45 -0.43
C SER A 51 -2.10 8.00 -1.31
N THR A 52 -3.34 7.71 -0.93
CA THR A 52 -4.50 8.31 -1.59
C THR A 52 -4.69 9.67 -0.95
N SER A 53 -4.15 10.71 -1.59
CA SER A 53 -4.42 12.09 -1.20
C SER A 53 -5.89 12.37 -1.45
N ARG A 54 -6.70 12.32 -0.38
CA ARG A 54 -8.12 12.60 -0.46
C ARG A 54 -8.32 14.12 -0.45
N PRO A 55 -9.28 14.67 -1.22
CA PRO A 55 -9.59 16.11 -1.22
C PRO A 55 -9.83 16.66 0.19
N PHE A 56 -10.44 15.86 1.07
CA PHE A 56 -10.62 16.21 2.48
C PHE A 56 -9.31 16.43 3.24
N MET A 57 -8.31 15.54 3.07
CA MET A 57 -6.98 15.72 3.68
C MET A 57 -6.27 16.94 3.12
N ALA A 58 -6.41 17.22 1.82
CA ALA A 58 -5.85 18.42 1.21
C ALA A 58 -6.47 19.70 1.78
N ARG A 59 -7.81 19.74 1.96
CA ARG A 59 -8.50 20.86 2.62
C ARG A 59 -8.04 21.04 4.06
N TYR A 60 -7.98 19.95 4.82
CA TYR A 60 -7.50 20.00 6.20
C TYR A 60 -6.09 20.60 6.26
N LYS A 61 -5.15 20.08 5.45
CA LYS A 61 -3.78 20.59 5.38
C LYS A 61 -3.72 22.08 5.03
N PHE A 62 -4.56 22.52 4.09
CA PHE A 62 -4.63 23.92 3.69
C PHE A 62 -5.14 24.82 4.82
N TYR A 63 -6.25 24.45 5.47
CA TYR A 63 -6.82 25.23 6.57
C TYR A 63 -6.02 25.15 7.88
N SER A 64 -5.26 24.07 8.08
CA SER A 64 -4.37 23.91 9.25
C SER A 64 -2.99 24.53 9.03
N ALA A 65 -2.67 24.99 7.83
CA ALA A 65 -1.38 25.60 7.55
C ALA A 65 -1.27 26.97 8.22
N VAL A 66 -0.20 27.19 8.96
CA VAL A 66 0.11 28.48 9.60
C VAL A 66 1.46 28.94 9.11
N LYS A 67 1.54 30.20 8.70
CA LYS A 67 2.79 30.81 8.24
C LYS A 67 3.76 30.94 9.41
N HIS A 68 4.95 30.36 9.27
CA HIS A 68 6.02 30.55 10.25
C HIS A 68 6.67 31.95 10.11
N PRO A 69 7.22 32.53 11.19
CA PRO A 69 7.82 33.87 11.15
C PRO A 69 8.92 34.04 10.09
N ASN A 70 9.63 32.94 9.78
CA ASN A 70 10.75 32.92 8.84
C ASN A 70 10.33 32.50 7.42
N GLU A 71 9.03 32.27 7.17
CA GLU A 71 8.54 32.00 5.83
C GLU A 71 8.33 33.30 5.07
N SER A 72 9.00 33.43 3.93
CA SER A 72 8.81 34.53 2.98
C SER A 72 8.06 34.02 1.75
N VAL A 73 7.31 34.93 1.12
CA VAL A 73 6.72 34.66 -0.20
C VAL A 73 7.87 34.58 -1.20
N LYS A 74 7.99 33.46 -1.90
CA LYS A 74 8.89 33.35 -3.06
C LYS A 74 8.15 33.89 -4.28
N TYR A 75 8.78 34.85 -4.96
CA TYR A 75 8.30 35.43 -6.22
C TYR A 75 8.83 34.63 -7.41
#